data_AF-W0AG70-F1
#
_entry.id   AF-W0AG70-F1
#
_cell.length_a   1.000
_cell.length_b   1.000
_cell.length_c   1.000
_cell.angle_alpha   90.00
_cell.angle_beta   90.00
_cell.angle_gamma   90.00
#
_symmetry.space_group_name_H-M   'P 1'
#
loop_
_entity.id
_entity.type
_entity.pdbx_description
1 polymer ?
#
loop_
_entity_poly.entity_id
_entity_poly.type
_entity_poly.pdbx_seq_one_letter_code
_entity_poly.pdbx_strand_id
1 'polypeptide(L)' 'MKLSDYLAANSISYAEFARKIGAQHRRTVERYAKGARIPIGKMMAAIAIATGGQVQPNDFFAPPDPGGAEDATAEAA' A
#
# COMPACT_ATOMS: atom_id res chain seq x y z
N MET A 1 8.45 4.01 -5.63
CA MET A 1 7.86 2.65 -5.66
C MET A 1 6.53 2.73 -4.93
N LYS A 2 5.40 2.33 -5.50
CA LYS A 2 4.15 2.36 -4.72
C LYS A 2 4.08 1.16 -3.79
N LEU A 3 3.30 1.31 -2.70
CA LEU A 3 3.07 0.22 -1.76
C LEU A 3 2.36 -0.96 -2.45
N SER A 4 1.42 -0.70 -3.37
CA SER A 4 0.78 -1.73 -4.21
C SER A 4 1.81 -2.59 -4.94
N ASP A 5 2.75 -1.94 -5.62
CA ASP A 5 3.73 -2.60 -6.49
C ASP A 5 4.69 -3.43 -5.65
N TYR A 6 5.14 -2.90 -4.50
CA TYR A 6 5.96 -3.64 -3.56
C TYR A 6 5.27 -4.91 -3.08
N LEU A 7 3.99 -4.83 -2.71
CA LEU A 7 3.25 -5.99 -2.21
C LEU A 7 3.06 -7.04 -3.32
N ALA A 8 2.74 -6.61 -4.54
CA ALA A 8 2.59 -7.49 -5.69
C ALA A 8 3.91 -8.19 -6.04
N ALA A 9 5.01 -7.43 -6.16
CA ALA A 9 6.33 -7.96 -6.51
C ALA A 9 6.87 -8.98 -5.49
N ASN A 10 6.46 -8.87 -4.22
CA ASN A 10 6.86 -9.78 -3.15
C ASN A 10 5.79 -10.84 -2.83
N SER A 11 4.68 -10.90 -3.57
CA SER A 11 3.53 -11.79 -3.28
C SER A 11 2.99 -11.68 -1.85
N ILE A 12 3.06 -10.48 -1.26
CA ILE A 12 2.63 -10.21 0.13
C ILE A 12 1.17 -9.76 0.13
N SER A 13 0.32 -10.45 0.88
CA SER A 13 -1.08 -10.02 1.03
C SER A 13 -1.22 -8.79 1.93
N TYR A 14 -2.28 -7.99 1.75
CA TYR A 14 -2.58 -6.87 2.66
C TYR A 14 -2.71 -7.29 4.13
N ALA A 15 -3.22 -8.49 4.41
CA ALA A 15 -3.39 -8.99 5.77
C ALA A 15 -2.06 -9.36 6.41
N GLU A 16 -1.18 -9.98 5.63
CA GLU A 16 0.18 -10.28 6.05
C GLU A 16 0.98 -9.01 6.33
N PHE A 17 0.94 -8.05 5.39
CA PHE A 17 1.65 -6.79 5.58
C PHE A 17 1.09 -5.98 6.74
N ALA A 18 -0.23 -6.01 6.98
CA ALA A 18 -0.84 -5.36 8.13
C ALA A 18 -0.23 -5.88 9.45
N ARG A 19 -0.08 -7.20 9.60
CA ARG A 19 0.59 -7.79 10.76
C ARG A 19 2.04 -7.32 10.87
N LYS A 20 2.77 -7.25 9.75
CA LYS A 20 4.18 -6.82 9.69
C LYS A 20 4.38 -5.39 10.19
N ILE A 21 3.46 -4.47 9.89
CA ILE A 21 3.56 -3.06 10.27
C ILE A 21 2.73 -2.70 11.52
N GLY A 22 2.09 -3.68 12.18
CA GLY A 22 1.25 -3.44 13.35
C GLY A 22 -0.11 -2.79 13.07
N ALA A 23 -0.63 -2.89 11.84
CA ALA A 23 -1.97 -2.45 11.49
C ALA A 23 -3.01 -3.46 11.99
N GLN A 24 -4.08 -2.95 12.59
CA GLN A 24 -5.18 -3.78 13.13
C GLN A 24 -5.96 -4.52 12.03
N HIS A 25 -6.06 -3.94 10.83
CA HIS A 25 -6.89 -4.47 9.75
C HIS A 25 -6.19 -4.40 8.39
N ARG A 26 -6.36 -5.46 7.58
CA ARG A 26 -5.93 -5.51 6.16
C ARG A 26 -6.42 -4.30 5.36
N ARG A 27 -7.66 -3.88 5.62
CA ARG A 27 -8.33 -2.78 4.90
C ARG A 27 -7.63 -1.44 5.09
N THR A 28 -6.89 -1.28 6.19
CA THR A 28 -6.04 -0.10 6.42
C THR A 28 -4.88 -0.05 5.42
N VAL A 29 -4.19 -1.19 5.22
CA VAL A 29 -3.11 -1.30 4.24
C VAL A 29 -3.63 -1.15 2.81
N GLU A 30 -4.78 -1.75 2.50
CA GLU A 30 -5.41 -1.60 1.19
C GLU A 30 -5.67 -0.13 0.83
N ARG A 31 -6.20 0.66 1.77
CA ARG A 31 -6.42 2.11 1.57
C ARG A 31 -5.12 2.88 1.34
N TYR A 32 -4.04 2.49 2.02
CA TYR A 32 -2.72 3.08 1.80
C TYR A 32 -2.17 2.72 0.42
N ALA A 33 -2.28 1.46 0.01
CA ALA A 33 -1.79 0.98 -1.28
C ALA A 33 -2.53 1.63 -2.45
N LYS A 34 -3.86 1.78 -2.34
CA LYS A 34 -4.72 2.43 -3.35
C LYS A 34 -4.66 3.96 -3.32
N GLY A 35 -3.89 4.57 -2.41
CA GLY A 35 -3.85 6.04 -2.24
C GLY A 35 -5.15 6.65 -1.69
N ALA A 36 -6.17 5.85 -1.36
CA ALA A 36 -7.44 6.32 -0.79
C ALA A 36 -7.28 6.92 0.62
N ARG A 37 -6.15 6.67 1.29
CA ARG A 37 -5.79 7.29 2.57
C ARG A 37 -4.27 7.43 2.66
N ILE A 38 -3.81 8.58 3.15
CA ILE A 38 -2.41 8.80 3.50
C ILE A 38 -2.15 8.22 4.90
N PRO A 39 -1.12 7.37 5.09
CA PRO A 39 -0.76 6.84 6.41
C PRO A 39 -0.30 7.96 7.35
N ILE A 40 -0.54 7.79 8.66
CA ILE A 40 0.05 8.69 9.67
C ILE A 40 1.56 8.46 9.80
N GLY A 41 2.29 9.42 10.37
CA GLY A 41 3.76 9.36 10.46
C GLY A 41 4.33 8.06 11.07
N LYS A 42 3.73 7.58 12.17
CA LYS A 42 4.11 6.28 12.77
C LYS A 42 4.01 5.12 11.77
N MET A 43 2.98 5.13 10.94
CA MET A 43 2.72 4.08 9.97
C MET A 43 3.61 4.20 8.74
N MET A 44 3.88 5.42 8.28
CA MET A 44 4.87 5.66 7.23
C MET A 44 6.24 5.12 7.63
N ALA A 45 6.69 5.40 8.86
CA ALA A 45 7.95 4.87 9.38
C ALA A 45 7.95 3.34 9.44
N ALA A 46 6.88 2.72 9.95
CA ALA A 46 6.75 1.27 9.99
C ALA A 46 6.80 0.63 8.60
N ILE A 47 6.16 1.25 7.61
CA ILE A 47 6.16 0.79 6.20
C ILE A 47 7.57 0.91 5.61
N ALA A 48 8.25 2.03 5.80
CA ALA A 48 9.61 2.24 5.30
C ALA A 48 10.58 1.21 5.88
N ILE A 49 10.50 0.92 7.18
CA ILE A 49 11.32 -0.11 7.83
C ILE A 49 10.98 -1.50 7.28
N ALA A 50 9.69 -1.85 7.21
CA ALA A 50 9.24 -3.17 6.77
C ALA A 50 9.55 -3.47 5.30
N THR A 51 9.77 -2.44 4.49
CA THR A 51 10.10 -2.53 3.06
C THR A 51 11.59 -2.33 2.77
N GLY A 52 12.43 -2.20 3.81
CA GLY A 52 13.86 -1.92 3.62
C GLY A 52 14.12 -0.58 2.92
N GLY A 53 13.21 0.38 3.06
CA GLY A 53 13.28 1.69 2.43
C GLY A 53 12.88 1.71 0.96
N GLN A 54 12.38 0.61 0.40
CA GLN A 54 11.88 0.59 -0.99
C GLN A 54 10.61 1.44 -1.15
N VAL A 55 9.75 1.49 -0.12
CA VAL A 55 8.60 2.39 -0.07
C VAL A 55 8.90 3.48 0.95
N GLN A 56 8.98 4.72 0.48
CA GLN A 56 9.33 5.91 1.26
C GLN A 56 8.08 6.77 1.54
N PRO A 57 8.09 7.64 2.57
CA PRO A 57 6.95 8.50 2.88
C PRO A 57 6.45 9.37 1.71
N ASN A 58 7.35 9.84 0.86
CA ASN A 58 7.04 10.63 -0.34
C ASN A 58 6.24 9.85 -1.40
N ASP A 59 6.33 8.52 -1.45
CA ASP A 59 5.58 7.69 -2.41
C ASP A 59 4.05 7.77 -2.20
N PHE A 60 3.60 8.12 -0.99
CA PHE A 60 2.18 8.27 -0.63
C PHE A 60 1.55 9.60 -1.06
N PHE A 61 2.35 10.57 -1.49
CA PHE A 61 1.88 11.91 -1.88
C PHE A 61 1.85 12.14 -3.39
N ALA A 62 2.39 11.22 -4.18
CA ALA A 62 2.30 11.31 -5.64
C ALA A 62 0.83 11.15 -6.08
N PRO A 63 0.39 11.90 -7.11
CA PRO A 63 -0.97 11.83 -7.63
C PRO A 63 -1.33 10.38 -8.00
N PRO A 64 -2.61 9.99 -7.88
CA PRO A 64 -3.05 8.66 -8.27
C PRO A 64 -2.61 8.40 -9.71
N ASP A 65 -1.95 7.27 -9.94
CA ASP A 65 -1.58 6.83 -11.26
C ASP A 65 -2.87 6.58 -12.06
N PRO A 66 -3.13 7.30 -13.17
CA PRO A 66 -4.31 7.06 -13.99
C PRO A 66 -4.38 5.61 -14.50
N GLY A 67 -3.26 4.88 -14.55
CA GLY A 67 -3.20 3.48 -14.97
C GLY A 67 -3.77 2.45 -13.98
N GLY A 68 -4.06 2.84 -12.72
CA GLY A 68 -4.60 1.92 -11.70
C GLY A 68 -6.13 1.78 -11.70
N ALA A 69 -6.84 2.55 -12.52
CA ALA A 69 -8.30 2.55 -12.58
C ALA A 69 -8.88 1.47 -13.54
N GLU A 70 -8.07 0.93 -14.46
CA GLU A 70 -8.56 0.00 -15.50
C GLU A 70 -8.73 -1.45 -14.98
N ASP A 71 -8.00 -1.85 -13.93
CA ASP A 71 -8.09 -3.20 -13.34
C ASP A 71 -9.32 -3.39 -12.42
N ALA A 72 -10.07 -2.32 -12.11
CA ALA A 72 -11.22 -2.38 -11.21
C ALA A 72 -12.54 -2.78 -11.91
N THR A 73 -12.56 -2.96 -13.24
CA THR A 73 -13.78 -3.25 -14.02
C THR A 73 -13.92 -4.68 -14.52
N ALA A 74 -13.02 -5.61 -14.19
CA ALA A 74 -13.06 -6.98 -14.70
C ALA A 74 -13.83 -8.01 -13.85
N GLU A 75 -14.44 -7.64 -12.72
CA GLU A 75 -15.21 -8.57 -11.88
C GLU A 75 -16.64 -8.05 -11.62
N ALA A 76 -17.44 -8.03 -12.68
CA ALA A 76 -18.90 -8.00 -12.62
C ALA A 76 -19.46 -8.65 -13.89
N ALA A 77 -19.40 -9.99 -13.91
CA ALA A 77 -20.18 -10.84 -14.81
C ALA A 77 -21.43 -11.34 -14.08
#